data_AF-A0A2X2WIS9-F1
#
_entry.id   AF-A0A2X2WIS9-F1
#
_cell.length_a   1.000
_cell.length_b   1.000
_cell.length_c   1.000
_cell.angle_alpha   90.00
_cell.angle_beta   90.00
_cell.angle_gamma   90.00
#
_symmetry.space_group_name_H-M   'P 1'
#
loop_
_entity.id
_entity.type
_entity.pdbx_description
1 polymer ?
#
loop_
_entity_poly.entity_id
_entity_poly.type
_entity_poly.pdbx_seq_one_letter_code
_entity_poly.pdbx_strand_id
1 'polypeptide(L)' 'MDDALKLADTFFRHAKGLTADGPIQENYNPLTGAQQGAPNFSWSAAHLYMLYNDFFRKL' A
#
# COMPACT_ATOMS: atom_id res chain seq x y z
N MET A 1 -5.10 11.74 14.37
CA MET A 1 -5.85 11.38 13.15
C MET A 1 -5.12 11.89 11.92
N ASP A 2 -4.65 13.14 11.96
CA ASP A 2 -3.84 13.76 10.89
C ASP A 2 -2.58 12.98 10.52
N ASP A 3 -1.84 12.45 11.51
CA ASP A 3 -0.62 11.72 11.22
C ASP A 3 -0.87 10.37 10.53
N ALA A 4 -2.02 9.74 10.79
CA ALA A 4 -2.41 8.53 10.06
C ALA A 4 -2.68 8.82 8.58
N LEU A 5 -3.31 9.95 8.27
CA LEU A 5 -3.52 10.40 6.88
C LEU A 5 -2.18 10.69 6.19
N LYS A 6 -1.25 11.38 6.87
CA LYS A 6 0.10 11.64 6.33
C LYS A 6 0.88 10.35 6.07
N LEU A 7 0.78 9.38 6.96
CA LEU A 7 1.45 8.08 6.80
C LEU A 7 0.82 7.26 5.67
N ALA A 8 -0.50 7.26 5.54
CA ALA A 8 -1.19 6.60 4.43
C ALA A 8 -0.75 7.21 3.09
N ASP A 9 -0.77 8.55 2.96
CA ASP A 9 -0.29 9.26 1.77
C ASP A 9 1.19 8.95 1.47
N THR A 10 2.03 8.88 2.51
CA THR A 10 3.44 8.45 2.36
C THR A 10 3.53 7.03 1.80
N PHE A 11 2.75 6.09 2.33
CA PHE A 11 2.71 4.72 1.80
C PHE A 11 2.31 4.70 0.32
N PHE A 12 1.23 5.39 -0.06
CA PHE A 12 0.73 5.42 -1.45
C PHE A 12 1.75 6.01 -2.43
N ARG A 13 2.55 7.00 -1.99
CA ARG A 13 3.59 7.63 -2.82
C ARG A 13 4.87 6.82 -2.95
N HIS A 14 5.20 5.99 -1.96
CA HIS A 14 6.50 5.31 -1.87
C HIS A 14 6.46 3.79 -2.09
N ALA A 15 5.30 3.16 -2.01
CA ALA A 15 5.13 1.73 -2.31
C ALA A 15 5.27 1.49 -3.83
N LYS A 16 6.42 0.94 -4.27
CA LYS A 16 6.70 0.75 -5.70
C LYS A 16 5.75 -0.29 -6.30
N GLY A 17 5.27 -0.01 -7.50
CA GLY A 17 4.37 -0.91 -8.23
C GLY A 17 2.91 -0.87 -7.75
N LEU A 18 2.57 -0.04 -6.76
CA LEU A 18 1.21 0.02 -6.22
C LEU A 18 0.16 0.49 -7.24
N THR A 19 0.53 1.37 -8.16
CA THR A 19 -0.33 1.87 -9.26
C THR A 19 0.04 1.29 -10.62
N ALA A 20 0.88 0.25 -10.65
CA ALA A 20 1.27 -0.45 -11.87
C ALA A 20 0.44 -1.73 -12.05
N ASP A 21 0.56 -2.39 -13.20
CA ASP A 21 -0.22 -3.58 -13.56
C ASP A 21 0.32 -4.89 -12.95
N GLY A 22 1.18 -4.80 -11.92
CA GLY A 22 1.79 -5.95 -11.26
C GLY A 22 0.89 -6.58 -10.18
N PRO A 23 1.11 -7.86 -9.82
CA PRO A 23 0.36 -8.50 -8.75
C PRO A 23 0.71 -7.89 -7.38
N ILE A 24 -0.26 -7.86 -6.46
CA ILE A 24 -0.03 -7.46 -5.06
C ILE A 24 0.85 -8.51 -4.37
N GLN A 25 1.95 -8.06 -3.74
CA GLN A 25 2.89 -8.91 -3.00
C GLN A 25 2.73 -8.76 -1.47
N GLU A 26 3.52 -9.53 -0.72
CA GLU A 26 3.44 -9.62 0.74
C GLU A 26 3.91 -8.35 1.47
N ASN A 27 5.04 -7.77 1.06
CA ASN A 27 5.65 -6.65 1.78
C ASN A 27 6.50 -5.73 0.89
N TYR A 28 6.95 -4.63 1.49
CA TYR A 28 7.79 -3.60 0.87
C TYR A 28 9.03 -3.35 1.73
N ASN A 29 10.19 -3.14 1.09
CA ASN A 29 11.38 -2.70 1.78
C ASN A 29 11.18 -1.28 2.36
N PRO A 30 11.43 -1.05 3.66
CA PRO A 30 11.13 0.24 4.29
C PRO A 30 12.02 1.41 3.85
N LEU A 31 13.19 1.13 3.26
CA LEU A 31 14.14 2.15 2.80
C LEU A 31 13.96 2.46 1.31
N THR A 32 13.52 1.49 0.51
CA THR A 32 13.51 1.61 -0.96
C THR A 32 12.14 1.45 -1.60
N GLY A 33 11.13 1.00 -0.84
CA GLY A 33 9.78 0.71 -1.32
C GLY A 33 9.69 -0.48 -2.28
N ALA A 34 10.75 -1.27 -2.45
CA ALA A 34 10.75 -2.43 -3.34
C ALA A 34 9.87 -3.57 -2.81
N GLN A 35 9.03 -4.16 -3.66
CA GLN A 35 8.16 -5.28 -3.30
C GLN A 35 8.94 -6.60 -3.14
N GLN A 36 8.47 -7.46 -2.24
CA GLN A 36 8.99 -8.83 -2.05
C GLN A 36 7.88 -9.78 -1.56
N GLY A 37 8.06 -11.08 -1.82
CA GLY A 37 7.17 -12.15 -1.37
C GLY A 37 6.25 -12.70 -2.47
N ALA A 38 5.31 -13.54 -2.06
CA ALA A 38 4.36 -14.23 -2.93
C ALA A 38 3.47 -13.24 -3.69
N PRO A 39 3.24 -13.44 -5.01
CA PRO A 39 2.28 -12.65 -5.78
C PRO A 39 0.84 -13.06 -5.43
N ASN A 40 -0.12 -12.15 -5.69
CA ASN A 40 -1.55 -12.32 -5.43
C ASN A 40 -1.87 -12.59 -3.95
N PHE A 41 -1.11 -11.95 -3.05
CA PHE A 41 -1.22 -12.20 -1.62
C PHE A 41 -2.49 -11.56 -1.02
N SER A 42 -3.44 -12.41 -0.62
CA SER A 42 -4.80 -11.97 -0.28
C SER A 42 -4.87 -11.04 0.93
N TRP A 43 -3.99 -11.23 1.93
CA TRP A 43 -4.01 -10.39 3.12
C TRP A 43 -3.56 -8.95 2.84
N SER A 44 -2.53 -8.79 1.99
CA SER A 44 -2.11 -7.48 1.48
C SER A 44 -3.24 -6.82 0.69
N ALA A 45 -3.92 -7.56 -0.20
CA ALA A 45 -5.05 -7.04 -0.95
C ALA A 45 -6.19 -6.56 -0.03
N ALA A 46 -6.52 -7.33 1.02
CA ALA A 46 -7.54 -6.96 1.99
C ALA A 46 -7.18 -5.64 2.72
N HIS A 47 -5.93 -5.48 3.17
CA HIS A 47 -5.50 -4.26 3.87
C HIS A 47 -5.39 -3.06 2.95
N LEU A 48 -4.95 -3.24 1.70
CA LEU A 48 -4.97 -2.19 0.69
C LEU A 48 -6.40 -1.70 0.41
N TYR A 49 -7.37 -2.60 0.36
CA TYR A 49 -8.78 -2.25 0.22
C TYR A 49 -9.31 -1.45 1.42
N MET A 50 -8.95 -1.85 2.65
CA MET A 50 -9.30 -1.09 3.85
C MET A 50 -8.68 0.32 3.86
N LEU A 51 -7.39 0.43 3.50
CA LEU A 51 -6.71 1.72 3.38
C LEU A 51 -7.39 2.63 2.35
N TYR A 52 -7.79 2.06 1.20
CA TYR A 52 -8.55 2.78 0.19
C TYR A 52 -9.88 3.33 0.75
N ASN A 53 -10.65 2.49 1.44
CA ASN A 53 -11.94 2.91 1.99
C ASN A 53 -11.81 4.01 3.07
N ASP A 54 -10.80 3.90 3.94
CA ASP A 54 -10.73 4.71 5.16
C ASP A 54 -9.94 6.01 4.97
N PHE A 55 -8.93 6.01 4.08
CA PHE A 55 -8.01 7.14 3.89
C PHE A 55 -8.10 7.77 2.50
N PHE A 56 -8.49 7.01 1.46
CA PHE A 56 -8.53 7.52 0.08
C PHE A 56 -9.86 8.20 -0.27
N ARG A 57 -10.98 7.81 0.37
CA ARG A 57 -12.31 8.43 0.16
C ARG A 57 -12.49 9.78 0.87
N LYS A 58 -11.52 10.20 1.70
CA LYS A 58 -11.58 11.42 2.52
C LYS A 58 -10.66 12.55 2.03
N LEU A 59 -9.95 12.35 0.92
CA LEU A 59 -9.28 13.40 0.15
C LEU A 59 -10.20 13.84 -1.00
#